data_AF-A0AAV1TLW4-F1
#
_entry.id   AF-A0AAV1TLW4-F1
#
_cell.length_a   1.000
_cell.length_b   1.000
_cell.length_c   1.000
_cell.angle_alpha   90.00
_cell.angle_beta   90.00
_cell.angle_gamma   90.00
#
_symmetry.space_group_name_H-M   'P 1'
#
loop_
_entity.id
_entity.type
_entity.pdbx_description
1 polymer ?
#
loop_
_entity_poly.entity_id
_entity_poly.type
_entity_poly.pdbx_seq_one_letter_code
_entity_poly.pdbx_strand_id
1 'polypeptide(L)'
;MSTPSKKSVTWSTITVHEFGVGLGGSAISNKGGPPIGLAETPEFTWTTKVGEMAECSEGVHRFSPSQRVRLLQAAGIPDGIITRHAREATIILSSRRRSNMSGEERAEHETEKEGEKETSRKSNCKRSAEQARLEYPPCSVHLQRPRMIPVSYA
;
A
#
# COMPACT_ATOMS: atom_id res chain seq x y z
N MET A 1 -57.49 4.59 24.32
CA MET A 1 -57.08 3.79 23.15
C MET A 1 -55.56 3.81 23.06
N SER A 2 -54.89 2.66 23.21
CA SER A 2 -53.43 2.54 23.13
C SER A 2 -53.04 2.29 21.67
N THR A 3 -52.23 3.17 21.09
CA THR A 3 -51.71 3.02 19.73
C THR A 3 -50.61 1.96 19.71
N PRO A 4 -50.52 1.12 18.65
CA PRO A 4 -49.48 0.10 18.57
C PRO A 4 -48.11 0.78 18.50
N SER A 5 -47.22 0.44 19.44
CA SER A 5 -45.85 0.95 19.45
C SER A 5 -45.13 0.53 18.16
N LYS A 6 -44.70 1.50 17.36
CA LYS A 6 -43.86 1.23 16.18
C LYS A 6 -42.56 0.60 16.65
N LYS A 7 -42.24 -0.60 16.13
CA LYS A 7 -40.95 -1.25 16.34
C LYS A 7 -39.86 -0.40 15.69
N SER A 8 -38.79 -0.12 16.42
CA SER A 8 -37.61 0.59 15.91
C SER A 8 -36.33 -0.16 16.29
N VAL A 9 -35.28 0.04 15.50
CA VAL A 9 -33.93 -0.47 15.76
C VAL A 9 -33.05 0.71 16.12
N THR A 10 -32.28 0.57 17.19
CA THR A 10 -31.30 1.57 17.62
C THR A 10 -29.96 0.91 17.92
N TRP A 11 -28.89 1.62 17.63
CA TRP A 11 -27.56 1.24 18.10
C TRP A 11 -27.39 1.72 19.53
N SER A 12 -27.00 0.81 20.42
CA SER A 12 -26.81 1.11 21.84
C SER A 12 -25.36 0.98 22.29
N THR A 13 -24.58 0.14 21.60
CA THR A 13 -23.24 -0.28 22.02
C THR A 13 -22.27 -0.17 20.84
N ILE A 14 -21.12 0.43 21.09
CA ILE A 14 -19.97 0.51 20.19
C ILE A 14 -18.93 -0.48 20.69
N THR A 15 -18.37 -1.27 19.80
CA THR A 15 -17.16 -2.06 20.08
C THR A 15 -16.00 -1.40 19.35
N VAL A 16 -14.97 -1.02 20.10
CA VAL A 16 -13.77 -0.37 19.58
C VAL A 16 -12.64 -1.39 19.57
N HIS A 17 -11.98 -1.51 18.43
CA HIS A 17 -10.78 -2.33 18.26
C HIS A 17 -9.62 -1.39 17.94
N GLU A 18 -8.63 -1.38 18.81
CA GLU A 18 -7.41 -0.59 18.65
C GLU A 18 -6.31 -1.47 18.13
N PHE A 19 -5.70 -1.07 17.02
CA PHE A 19 -4.67 -1.83 16.33
C PHE A 19 -3.35 -1.07 16.38
N GLY A 20 -2.28 -1.82 16.58
CA GLY A 20 -0.92 -1.31 16.38
C GLY A 20 -0.65 -0.94 14.93
N VAL A 21 0.53 -0.36 14.69
CA VAL A 21 1.01 -0.05 13.34
C VAL A 21 1.41 -1.35 12.63
N GLY A 22 0.90 -1.53 11.42
CA GLY A 22 1.25 -2.65 10.54
C GLY A 22 1.78 -2.20 9.18
N LEU A 23 2.30 -3.18 8.44
CA LEU A 23 2.67 -3.02 7.04
C LEU A 23 1.45 -3.07 6.13
N GLY A 24 1.49 -2.25 5.08
CA GLY A 24 0.47 -2.28 4.05
C GLY A 24 -0.79 -1.53 4.46
N GLY A 25 -1.50 -1.03 3.46
CA GLY A 25 -2.72 -0.26 3.63
C GLY A 25 -3.37 -0.11 2.26
N SER A 26 -4.68 0.09 2.21
CA SER A 26 -5.40 0.27 0.95
C SER A 26 -5.00 1.56 0.23
N ALA A 27 -4.53 2.56 0.97
CA ALA A 27 -4.08 3.84 0.46
C ALA A 27 -2.56 3.89 0.29
N ILE A 28 -2.11 4.41 -0.87
CA ILE A 28 -0.71 4.69 -1.15
C ILE A 28 -0.53 6.20 -1.16
N SER A 29 0.39 6.69 -0.32
CA SER A 29 0.70 8.12 -0.25
C SER A 29 1.38 8.62 -1.53
N ASN A 30 0.90 9.74 -2.08
CA ASN A 30 1.52 10.40 -3.22
C ASN A 30 2.95 10.92 -2.94
N LYS A 31 3.36 10.97 -1.66
CA LYS A 31 4.71 11.39 -1.24
C LYS A 31 5.75 10.26 -1.29
N GLY A 32 5.41 9.08 -1.82
CA GLY A 32 6.30 7.91 -1.91
C GLY A 32 6.37 7.11 -0.61
N GLY A 33 7.45 6.37 -0.37
CA GLY A 33 7.70 5.62 0.88
C GLY A 33 6.78 4.42 1.14
N PRO A 34 7.04 3.64 2.20
CA PRO A 34 6.30 2.42 2.51
C PRO A 34 4.88 2.75 2.99
N PRO A 35 3.82 2.10 2.48
CA PRO A 35 2.48 2.25 3.02
C PRO A 35 2.44 1.70 4.45
N ILE A 36 1.75 2.43 5.33
CA ILE A 36 1.44 1.99 6.69
C ILE A 36 -0.04 1.59 6.74
N GLY A 37 -0.36 0.68 7.65
CA GLY A 37 -1.73 0.38 8.01
C GLY A 37 -1.78 -0.20 9.40
N LEU A 38 -2.72 -1.11 9.61
CA LEU A 38 -3.01 -1.69 10.92
C LEU A 38 -2.37 -3.08 11.03
N ALA A 39 -1.96 -3.43 12.25
CA ALA A 39 -1.55 -4.78 12.57
C ALA A 39 -2.70 -5.78 12.33
N GLU A 40 -2.36 -7.06 12.16
CA GLU A 40 -3.34 -8.12 11.90
C GLU A 40 -4.31 -8.32 13.07
N THR A 41 -3.80 -8.17 14.30
CA THR A 41 -4.58 -8.38 15.53
C THR A 41 -4.71 -7.07 16.30
N PRO A 42 -5.88 -6.81 16.90
CA PRO A 42 -6.06 -5.65 17.77
C PRO A 42 -5.26 -5.85 19.06
N GLU A 43 -4.63 -4.79 19.53
CA GLU A 43 -3.96 -4.77 20.83
C GLU A 43 -4.98 -4.64 21.96
N PHE A 44 -6.04 -3.87 21.74
CA PHE A 44 -7.11 -3.67 22.70
C PHE A 44 -8.48 -3.77 22.05
N THR A 45 -9.44 -4.29 22.81
CA THR A 45 -10.85 -4.34 22.42
C THR A 45 -11.69 -3.97 23.62
N TRP A 46 -12.57 -3.00 23.44
CA TRP A 46 -13.45 -2.53 24.51
C TRP A 46 -14.79 -2.08 23.95
N THR A 47 -15.75 -1.88 24.85
CA THR A 47 -17.13 -1.51 24.50
C THR A 47 -17.57 -0.28 25.26
N THR A 48 -18.39 0.55 24.63
CA THR A 48 -19.02 1.70 25.27
C THR A 48 -20.41 1.96 24.70
N LYS A 49 -21.19 2.88 25.30
CA LYS A 49 -22.49 3.24 24.76
C LYS A 49 -22.39 4.31 23.69
N VAL A 50 -23.33 4.26 22.75
CA VAL A 50 -23.50 5.31 21.74
C VAL A 50 -23.81 6.64 22.45
N GLY A 51 -22.98 7.65 22.23
CA GLY A 51 -23.12 8.99 22.83
C GLY A 51 -22.21 9.28 24.02
N GLU A 52 -21.47 8.30 24.55
CA GLU A 52 -20.55 8.50 25.69
C GLU A 52 -19.12 8.88 25.24
N MET A 53 -18.67 8.49 24.04
CA MET A 53 -17.40 8.94 23.46
C MET A 53 -17.58 10.27 22.73
N ALA A 54 -16.96 11.33 23.26
CA ALA A 54 -16.97 12.65 22.61
C ALA A 54 -15.62 13.36 22.76
N GLU A 55 -14.55 12.80 22.19
CA GLU A 55 -13.39 13.58 21.83
C GLU A 55 -13.28 13.62 20.30
N CYS A 56 -13.69 14.74 19.71
CA CYS A 56 -13.44 15.01 18.30
C CYS A 56 -11.97 15.41 18.14
N SER A 57 -11.13 14.45 17.73
CA SER A 57 -9.81 14.80 17.22
C SER A 57 -9.98 15.42 15.82
N GLU A 58 -9.87 16.74 15.74
CA GLU A 58 -9.90 17.48 14.48
C GLU A 58 -8.69 17.10 13.60
N GLY A 59 -8.98 16.51 12.44
CA GLY A 59 -8.02 16.36 11.34
C GLY A 59 -7.40 14.97 11.15
N VAL A 60 -7.00 14.71 9.91
CA VAL A 60 -6.27 13.50 9.52
C VAL A 60 -4.77 13.76 9.65
N HIS A 61 -4.10 13.06 10.56
CA HIS A 61 -2.65 13.13 10.69
C HIS A 61 -1.96 12.51 9.47
N ARG A 62 -1.03 13.25 8.85
CA ARG A 62 -0.30 12.81 7.66
C ARG A 62 1.18 12.63 7.96
N PHE A 63 1.63 11.38 7.96
CA PHE A 63 3.04 11.04 8.16
C PHE A 63 3.88 11.24 6.89
N SER A 64 5.09 11.79 7.07
CA SER A 64 6.12 11.85 6.03
C SER A 64 6.65 10.45 5.69
N PRO A 65 7.36 10.27 4.55
CA PRO A 65 7.99 9.00 4.21
C PRO A 65 8.96 8.48 5.30
N SER A 66 9.79 9.34 5.87
CA SER A 66 10.74 8.96 6.93
C SER A 66 10.06 8.65 8.27
N GLN A 67 8.97 9.36 8.59
CA GLN A 67 8.15 9.03 9.77
C GLN A 67 7.53 7.64 9.64
N ARG A 68 7.01 7.28 8.46
CA ARG A 68 6.45 5.94 8.23
C ARG A 68 7.49 4.84 8.35
N VAL A 69 8.70 5.04 7.83
CA VAL A 69 9.81 4.10 8.03
C VAL A 69 10.07 3.88 9.52
N ARG A 70 10.20 4.96 10.30
CA ARG A 70 10.43 4.87 11.74
C ARG A 70 9.30 4.17 12.49
N LEU A 71 8.05 4.42 12.12
CA LEU A 71 6.90 3.73 12.71
C LEU A 71 6.94 2.22 12.45
N LEU A 72 7.26 1.82 11.22
CA LEU A 72 7.39 0.41 10.86
C LEU A 72 8.58 -0.27 11.55
N GLN A 73 9.71 0.42 11.66
CA GLN A 73 10.87 -0.07 12.41
C GLN A 73 10.53 -0.25 13.90
N ALA A 74 9.82 0.71 14.50
CA ALA A 74 9.36 0.62 15.88
C ALA A 74 8.36 -0.53 16.09
N ALA A 75 7.59 -0.89 15.06
CA ALA A 75 6.71 -2.06 15.04
C ALA A 75 7.46 -3.38 14.80
N GLY A 76 8.80 -3.39 14.78
CA GLY A 76 9.61 -4.59 14.60
C GLY A 76 9.69 -5.10 13.16
N ILE A 77 9.28 -4.29 12.18
CA ILE A 77 9.31 -4.67 10.78
C ILE A 77 10.74 -4.57 10.22
N PRO A 78 11.29 -5.62 9.57
CA PRO A 78 12.64 -5.56 9.00
C PRO A 78 12.78 -4.56 7.83
N ASP A 79 13.90 -3.84 7.79
CA ASP A 79 14.20 -2.81 6.76
C ASP A 79 14.11 -3.32 5.32
N GLY A 80 14.47 -4.59 5.08
CA GLY A 80 14.36 -5.21 3.76
C GLY A 80 12.90 -5.29 3.28
N ILE A 81 11.98 -5.58 4.20
CA ILE A 81 10.55 -5.63 3.91
C ILE A 81 10.01 -4.21 3.69
N ILE A 82 10.40 -3.25 4.54
CA ILE A 82 10.03 -1.83 4.39
C ILE A 82 10.45 -1.30 3.02
N THR A 83 11.70 -1.55 2.63
CA THR A 83 12.28 -1.10 1.36
C THR A 83 11.54 -1.71 0.17
N ARG A 84 11.22 -3.01 0.24
CA ARG A 84 10.43 -3.70 -0.78
C ARG A 84 9.06 -3.03 -0.97
N HIS A 85 8.32 -2.79 0.11
CA HIS A 85 7.00 -2.17 0.02
C HIS A 85 7.06 -0.70 -0.42
N ALA A 86 8.10 0.04 -0.05
CA ALA A 86 8.33 1.39 -0.57
C ALA A 86 8.54 1.40 -2.10
N ARG A 87 9.27 0.40 -2.63
CA ARG A 87 9.45 0.22 -4.07
C ARG A 87 8.14 -0.13 -4.77
N GLU A 88 7.36 -1.05 -4.21
CA GLU A 88 6.04 -1.43 -4.73
C GLU A 88 5.10 -0.21 -4.79
N ALA A 89 5.07 0.62 -3.75
CA ALA A 89 4.29 1.86 -3.73
C ALA A 89 4.67 2.81 -4.87
N THR A 90 5.97 3.00 -5.13
CA THR A 90 6.46 3.84 -6.24
C THR A 90 6.04 3.30 -7.61
N ILE A 91 6.04 1.97 -7.78
CA ILE A 91 5.57 1.31 -9.02
C ILE A 91 4.08 1.62 -9.22
N ILE A 92 3.27 1.49 -8.17
CA ILE A 92 1.83 1.75 -8.25
C ILE A 92 1.55 3.22 -8.57
N LEU A 93 2.24 4.15 -7.91
CA LEU A 93 2.11 5.59 -8.21
C LEU A 93 2.52 5.91 -9.66
N SER A 94 3.61 5.32 -10.13
CA SER A 94 4.05 5.47 -11.52
C SER A 94 3.03 4.88 -12.50
N SER A 95 2.38 3.77 -12.13
CA SER A 95 1.30 3.19 -12.93
C SER A 95 0.09 4.10 -12.99
N ARG A 96 -0.37 4.61 -11.84
CA ARG A 96 -1.50 5.54 -11.74
C ARG A 96 -1.26 6.81 -12.56
N ARG A 97 -0.05 7.40 -12.49
CA ARG A 97 0.31 8.55 -13.32
C ARG A 97 0.13 8.22 -14.81
N ARG A 98 0.73 7.13 -15.30
CA ARG A 98 0.62 6.71 -16.71
C ARG A 98 -0.78 6.34 -17.20
N SER A 99 -1.69 6.00 -16.28
CA SER A 99 -3.09 5.71 -16.57
C SER A 99 -3.97 6.95 -16.53
N ASN A 100 -3.57 7.96 -15.75
CA ASN A 100 -4.32 9.21 -15.61
C ASN A 100 -3.91 10.29 -16.61
N MET A 101 -2.72 10.20 -17.22
CA MET A 101 -2.32 11.10 -18.32
C MET A 101 -3.12 10.78 -19.59
N SER A 102 -3.59 11.81 -20.30
CA SER A 102 -4.05 11.66 -21.68
C SER A 102 -2.84 11.35 -22.60
N GLY A 103 -3.07 10.85 -23.81
CA GLY A 103 -2.04 10.26 -24.67
C GLY A 103 -0.83 11.17 -25.01
N GLU A 104 -0.99 12.50 -24.94
CA GLU A 104 0.04 13.48 -25.33
C GLU A 104 1.12 13.68 -24.26
N GLU A 105 0.75 13.68 -22.97
CA GLU A 105 1.69 13.86 -21.85
C GLU A 105 2.48 12.57 -21.53
N ARG A 106 2.18 11.47 -22.23
CA ARG A 106 2.80 10.15 -22.05
C ARG A 106 4.20 10.06 -22.67
N ALA A 107 4.45 10.80 -23.74
CA ALA A 107 5.72 10.78 -24.48
C ALA A 107 6.83 11.58 -23.79
N GLU A 108 6.47 12.69 -23.13
CA GLU A 108 7.43 13.59 -22.46
C GLU A 108 7.96 13.01 -21.14
N HIS A 109 7.16 12.19 -20.43
CA HIS A 109 7.59 11.59 -19.18
C HIS A 109 8.49 10.35 -19.36
N GLU A 110 8.50 9.75 -20.55
CA GLU A 110 9.39 8.63 -20.86
C GLU A 110 10.83 9.12 -21.14
N THR A 111 11.00 10.28 -21.77
CA THR A 111 12.32 10.87 -22.06
C THR A 111 13.04 11.37 -20.80
N GLU A 112 12.33 11.93 -19.82
CA GLU A 112 12.92 12.36 -18.54
C GLU A 112 13.43 11.18 -17.68
N LYS A 113 12.69 10.06 -17.68
CA LYS A 113 13.09 8.85 -16.91
C LYS A 113 14.27 8.10 -17.52
N GLU A 114 14.56 8.28 -18.81
CA GLU A 114 15.76 7.73 -19.44
C GLU A 114 17.02 8.52 -19.07
N GLY A 115 16.93 9.85 -18.93
CA GLY A 115 18.05 10.70 -18.50
C GLY A 115 18.56 10.40 -17.08
N GLU A 116 17.66 10.15 -16.12
CA GLU A 116 18.05 9.75 -14.75
C GLU A 116 18.60 8.31 -14.65
N LYS A 117 18.12 7.40 -15.52
CA LYS A 117 18.68 6.04 -15.62
C LYS A 117 20.07 6.04 -16.27
N GLU A 118 20.33 6.94 -17.21
CA GLU A 118 21.62 7.02 -17.89
C GLU A 118 22.71 7.62 -16.97
N THR A 119 22.38 8.62 -16.16
CA THR A 119 23.30 9.19 -15.16
C THR A 119 23.66 8.21 -14.04
N SER A 120 22.71 7.39 -13.58
CA SER A 120 22.98 6.34 -12.56
C SER A 120 23.69 5.09 -13.10
N ARG A 121 23.59 4.78 -14.40
CA ARG A 121 24.34 3.67 -15.03
C ARG A 121 25.82 3.97 -15.20
N LYS A 122 26.20 5.23 -15.40
CA LYS A 122 27.62 5.64 -15.58
C LYS A 122 28.49 5.41 -14.33
N SER A 123 27.92 5.36 -13.12
CA SER A 123 28.70 5.20 -11.88
C SER A 123 28.93 3.75 -11.42
N ASN A 124 28.26 2.75 -12.01
CA ASN A 124 28.33 1.36 -11.53
C ASN A 124 28.85 0.33 -12.55
N CYS A 125 29.34 0.76 -13.72
CA CYS A 125 29.80 -0.16 -14.76
C CYS A 125 31.29 -0.54 -14.61
N LYS A 126 31.61 -1.32 -13.56
CA LYS A 126 32.82 -2.18 -13.54
C LYS A 126 32.54 -3.46 -12.72
N ARG A 127 31.60 -4.28 -13.17
CA ARG A 127 31.57 -5.72 -12.84
C ARG A 127 31.36 -6.49 -14.13
N SER A 128 32.36 -7.33 -14.45
CA SER A 128 32.50 -8.09 -15.69
C SER A 128 31.31 -9.01 -15.95
N ALA A 129 30.78 -8.99 -17.17
CA ALA A 129 29.62 -9.76 -17.62
C ALA A 129 29.83 -11.28 -17.66
N GLU A 130 31.08 -11.74 -17.56
CA GLU A 130 31.42 -13.17 -17.59
C GLU A 130 31.01 -13.92 -16.32
N GLN A 131 30.96 -13.25 -15.16
CA GLN A 131 30.77 -13.94 -13.88
C GLN A 131 29.29 -14.25 -13.55
N ALA A 132 28.34 -13.65 -14.27
CA ALA A 132 26.91 -13.77 -13.98
C ALA A 132 26.23 -14.98 -14.63
N ARG A 133 26.93 -15.75 -15.48
CA ARG A 133 26.33 -16.84 -16.26
C ARG A 133 26.38 -18.22 -15.61
N LEU A 134 26.98 -18.37 -14.44
CA LEU A 134 27.17 -19.69 -13.80
C LEU A 134 26.31 -19.98 -12.56
N GLU A 135 25.53 -19.02 -12.04
CA GLU A 135 24.92 -19.20 -10.70
C GLU A 135 23.39 -19.32 -10.63
N TYR A 136 22.65 -19.22 -11.74
CA TYR A 136 21.18 -19.28 -11.68
C TYR A 136 20.57 -20.23 -12.72
N PRO A 137 19.85 -21.29 -12.30
CA PRO A 137 19.01 -22.06 -13.21
C PRO A 137 17.88 -21.17 -13.76
N PRO A 138 17.47 -21.35 -15.02
CA PRO A 138 16.39 -20.55 -15.61
C PRO A 138 15.05 -20.89 -14.94
N CYS A 139 14.52 -19.95 -14.15
CA CYS A 139 13.14 -19.97 -13.65
C CYS A 139 12.15 -19.72 -14.80
N SER A 140 11.92 -20.70 -15.68
CA SER A 140 10.98 -20.59 -16.81
C SER A 140 9.66 -21.34 -16.60
N VAL A 141 9.44 -22.00 -15.46
CA VAL A 141 8.27 -22.88 -15.26
C VAL A 141 6.99 -22.12 -14.82
N HIS A 142 7.11 -20.88 -14.35
CA HIS A 142 5.99 -20.17 -13.67
C HIS A 142 5.27 -19.14 -14.55
N LEU A 143 5.67 -18.98 -15.82
CA LEU A 143 5.04 -18.05 -16.76
C LEU A 143 3.87 -18.67 -17.55
N GLN A 144 3.49 -19.91 -17.25
CA GLN A 144 2.36 -20.56 -17.89
C GLN A 144 1.06 -20.14 -17.19
N ARG A 145 0.53 -18.97 -17.58
CA ARG A 145 -0.80 -18.51 -17.17
C ARG A 145 -1.87 -19.51 -17.65
N PRO A 146 -2.77 -20.00 -16.78
CA PRO A 146 -3.93 -20.75 -17.22
C PRO A 146 -4.81 -19.91 -18.15
N ARG A 147 -5.37 -20.53 -19.20
CA ARG A 147 -6.30 -19.87 -20.11
C ARG A 147 -7.62 -19.56 -19.39
N MET A 148 -8.09 -18.33 -19.55
CA MET A 148 -9.31 -17.81 -18.94
C MET A 148 -10.54 -18.50 -19.56
N ILE A 149 -11.43 -19.06 -18.74
CA ILE A 149 -12.69 -19.66 -19.21
C ILE A 149 -13.73 -18.54 -19.42
N PRO A 150 -14.44 -18.48 -20.56
CA PRO A 150 -15.47 -17.48 -20.78
C PRO A 150 -16.67 -17.69 -19.85
N VAL A 151 -17.14 -16.62 -19.22
CA VAL A 151 -18.39 -16.60 -18.43
C VAL A 151 -19.55 -16.33 -19.40
N SER A 152 -20.40 -17.33 -19.64
CA SER A 152 -21.68 -17.12 -20.32
C SER A 152 -22.72 -16.70 -19.28
N TYR A 153 -23.20 -15.47 -19.37
CA TYR A 153 -24.46 -15.10 -18.72
C TYR A 153 -25.59 -15.57 -19.64
N ALA A 154 -26.23 -16.66 -19.25
CA ALA A 154 -27.52 -17.10 -19.80
C ALA A 154 -28.62 -16.67 -18.82
#